data_AF-K1SKX3-F1
#
_entry.id   AF-K1SKX3-F1
#
_cell.length_a   1.000
_cell.length_b   1.000
_cell.length_c   1.000
_cell.angle_alpha   90.00
_cell.angle_beta   90.00
_cell.angle_gamma   90.00
#
_symmetry.space_group_name_H-M   'P 1'
#
loop_
_entity.id
_entity.type
_entity.pdbx_description
1 polymer ?
#
loop_
_entity_poly.entity_id
_entity_poly.type
_entity_poly.pdbx_seq_one_letter_code
_entity_poly.pdbx_strand_id
1 'polypeptide(L)'
;MGTASMVFLEPPSIDQRIIGQYSYFSIIPSRIENLQDDTGIETFLDETQNTVKYIISTDLKWRIRDMLDQMNINERILFPGLDGITSWMKRHYYVRSGEQQ
;
A
#
# COMPACT_ATOMS: atom_id res chain seq x y z
N MET A 1 9.25 -18.39 -16.33
CA MET A 1 7.93 -17.95 -15.81
C MET A 1 7.28 -17.11 -16.89
N GLY A 2 6.06 -17.46 -17.29
CA GLY A 2 5.42 -16.91 -18.50
C GLY A 2 5.00 -15.44 -18.33
N THR A 3 4.86 -14.75 -19.46
CA THR A 3 4.42 -13.34 -19.54
C THR A 3 2.92 -13.13 -19.33
N ALA A 4 2.17 -14.19 -19.00
CA ALA A 4 0.71 -14.21 -18.99
C ALA A 4 0.10 -14.43 -17.60
N SER A 5 0.89 -14.34 -16.53
CA SER A 5 0.42 -14.62 -15.18
C SER A 5 1.20 -13.84 -14.12
N MET A 6 0.48 -13.29 -13.15
CA MET A 6 1.03 -12.74 -11.91
C MET A 6 0.70 -13.69 -10.76
N VAL A 7 1.64 -13.86 -9.83
CA VAL A 7 1.43 -14.71 -8.64
C VAL A 7 1.23 -13.82 -7.43
N PHE A 8 0.13 -14.04 -6.72
CA PHE A 8 -0.08 -13.51 -5.38
C PHE A 8 0.19 -14.62 -4.38
N LEU A 9 1.02 -14.33 -3.39
CA LEU A 9 1.34 -15.26 -2.31
C LEU A 9 1.18 -14.59 -0.96
N GLU A 10 0.69 -15.37 -0.01
CA GLU A 10 0.70 -15.00 1.40
C GLU A 10 2.11 -15.24 1.93
N PRO A 11 2.85 -14.18 2.31
CA PRO A 11 4.16 -14.35 2.89
C PRO A 11 4.05 -15.03 4.26
N PRO A 12 5.02 -15.88 4.64
CA PRO A 12 5.08 -16.38 6.01
C PRO A 12 5.25 -15.23 7.00
N SER A 13 4.67 -15.38 8.20
CA SER A 13 4.68 -14.39 9.30
C SER A 13 6.06 -14.23 9.96
N ILE A 14 7.10 -14.02 9.15
CA ILE A 14 8.51 -13.91 9.56
C ILE A 14 8.79 -12.55 10.24
N ASP A 15 8.04 -11.51 9.88
CA ASP A 15 8.18 -10.16 10.42
C ASP A 15 6.82 -9.65 10.93
N GLN A 16 6.79 -9.01 12.10
CA GLN A 16 5.57 -8.45 12.68
C GLN A 16 4.92 -7.39 11.77
N ARG A 17 5.67 -6.72 10.89
CA ARG A 17 5.13 -5.81 9.88
C ARG A 17 4.22 -6.50 8.87
N ILE A 18 4.60 -7.72 8.47
CA ILE A 18 3.81 -8.54 7.54
C ILE A 18 2.47 -8.89 8.20
N ILE A 19 2.50 -9.25 9.49
CA ILE A 19 1.31 -9.55 10.29
C ILE A 19 0.43 -8.29 10.43
N GLY A 20 1.03 -7.14 10.77
CA GLY A 20 0.30 -5.89 11.01
C GLY A 20 -0.34 -5.29 9.75
N GLN A 21 0.13 -5.67 8.56
CA GLN A 21 -0.36 -5.16 7.28
C GLN A 21 -1.32 -6.13 6.56
N TYR A 22 -1.49 -7.37 7.06
CA TYR A 22 -2.18 -8.45 6.35
C TYR A 22 -1.73 -8.52 4.87
N SER A 23 -0.42 -8.36 4.64
CA SER A 23 0.12 -8.13 3.30
C SER A 23 0.04 -9.37 2.42
N TYR A 24 -0.23 -9.15 1.13
CA TYR A 24 0.06 -10.10 0.06
C TYR A 24 1.25 -9.62 -0.74
N PHE A 25 2.09 -10.53 -1.21
CA PHE A 25 3.16 -10.21 -2.16
C PHE A 25 2.71 -10.55 -3.56
N SER A 26 2.87 -9.60 -4.49
CA SER A 26 2.74 -9.83 -5.92
C SER A 26 4.12 -10.07 -6.53
N ILE A 27 4.29 -11.19 -7.21
CA ILE A 27 5.46 -11.46 -8.05
C ILE A 27 5.10 -11.07 -9.47
N ILE A 28 5.72 -10.00 -9.95
CA ILE A 28 5.56 -9.49 -11.31
C ILE A 28 6.71 -10.06 -12.15
N PRO A 29 6.43 -10.84 -13.21
CA PRO A 29 7.46 -11.29 -14.15
C PRO A 29 8.16 -10.10 -14.81
N SER A 30 9.49 -10.17 -15.00
CA SER A 30 10.32 -9.05 -15.49
C SER A 30 9.91 -8.46 -16.84
N ARG A 31 9.09 -9.15 -17.64
CA ARG A 31 8.59 -8.64 -18.93
C ARG A 31 7.31 -7.80 -18.80
N ILE A 32 6.63 -7.85 -17.66
CA ILE A 32 5.44 -7.03 -17.31
C ILE A 32 5.88 -5.74 -16.57
N GLU A 33 7.12 -5.66 -16.12
CA GLU A 33 7.66 -4.57 -15.28
C GLU A 33 8.03 -3.30 -16.08
N ASN A 34 8.18 -3.38 -17.40
CA ASN A 34 8.63 -2.24 -18.21
C ASN A 34 7.58 -1.13 -18.28
N LEU A 35 7.78 -0.08 -17.48
CA LEU A 35 7.01 1.18 -17.49
C LEU A 35 7.22 2.04 -18.76
N GLN A 36 8.18 1.68 -19.62
CA GLN A 36 8.56 2.43 -20.82
C GLN A 36 8.02 1.85 -22.14
N ASP A 37 7.44 0.65 -22.11
CA ASP A 37 6.92 -0.04 -23.28
C ASP A 37 5.39 -0.22 -23.17
N ASP A 38 4.70 -0.32 -24.30
CA ASP A 38 3.24 -0.56 -24.42
C ASP A 38 2.76 -1.89 -23.76
N THR A 39 3.65 -2.65 -23.12
CA THR A 39 3.42 -3.98 -22.54
C THR A 39 3.57 -4.03 -21.01
N GLY A 40 3.39 -2.91 -20.31
CA GLY A 40 3.51 -2.82 -18.86
C GLY A 40 2.37 -3.51 -18.06
N ILE A 41 2.47 -3.47 -16.73
CA ILE A 41 1.47 -4.05 -15.81
C ILE A 41 0.05 -3.55 -16.06
N GLU A 42 -0.11 -2.29 -16.46
CA GLU A 42 -1.41 -1.70 -16.77
C GLU A 42 -2.06 -2.41 -17.96
N THR A 43 -1.31 -2.59 -19.06
CA THR A 43 -1.76 -3.36 -20.23
C THR A 43 -2.13 -4.79 -19.84
N PHE A 44 -1.32 -5.45 -19.01
CA PHE A 44 -1.63 -6.80 -18.52
C PHE A 44 -2.94 -6.84 -17.73
N LEU A 45 -3.19 -5.86 -16.85
CA LEU A 45 -4.41 -5.83 -16.05
C LEU A 45 -5.65 -5.50 -16.89
N ASP A 46 -5.51 -4.67 -17.93
CA ASP A 46 -6.59 -4.36 -18.88
C ASP A 46 -7.05 -5.58 -19.70
N GLU A 47 -6.17 -6.56 -19.92
CA GLU A 47 -6.52 -7.83 -20.58
C GLU A 47 -7.27 -8.81 -19.66
N THR A 48 -7.28 -8.59 -18.35
CA THR A 48 -7.95 -9.48 -17.40
C THR A 48 -9.45 -9.18 -17.28
N GLN A 49 -10.26 -10.22 -17.15
CA GLN A 49 -11.73 -10.05 -17.11
C GLN A 49 -12.28 -9.61 -15.75
N ASN A 50 -11.54 -9.83 -14.66
CA ASN A 50 -12.03 -9.67 -13.28
C ASN A 50 -11.18 -8.70 -12.44
N THR A 51 -10.59 -7.70 -13.08
CA THR A 51 -9.78 -6.69 -12.38
C THR A 51 -10.41 -5.31 -12.55
N VAL A 52 -10.37 -4.53 -11.47
CA VAL A 52 -10.84 -3.15 -11.47
C VAL A 52 -9.73 -2.26 -10.91
N LYS A 53 -9.37 -1.22 -11.67
CA LYS A 53 -8.41 -0.21 -11.23
C LYS A 53 -9.10 0.90 -10.46
N TYR A 54 -8.66 1.13 -9.23
CA TYR A 54 -9.07 2.27 -8.42
C TYR A 54 -7.97 3.33 -8.42
N ILE A 55 -8.27 4.54 -8.91
CA ILE A 55 -7.35 5.68 -8.86
C ILE A 55 -7.74 6.55 -7.66
N ILE A 56 -6.87 6.60 -6.66
CA ILE A 56 -7.07 7.42 -5.47
C ILE A 56 -6.48 8.81 -5.73
N SER A 57 -7.33 9.84 -5.68
CA SER A 57 -6.88 11.21 -5.86
C SER A 57 -5.99 11.68 -4.70
N THR A 58 -5.02 12.55 -5.01
CA THR A 58 -4.02 12.99 -4.02
C THR A 58 -4.61 13.86 -2.91
N ASP A 59 -5.67 14.62 -3.19
CA ASP A 59 -6.42 15.40 -2.20
C ASP A 59 -7.11 14.50 -1.14
N LEU A 60 -7.46 13.27 -1.49
CA LEU A 60 -8.11 12.33 -0.57
C LEU A 60 -7.14 11.67 0.42
N LYS A 61 -5.81 11.82 0.23
CA LYS A 61 -4.81 11.11 1.06
C LYS A 61 -4.98 11.36 2.56
N TRP A 62 -5.29 12.60 2.95
CA TRP A 62 -5.48 12.93 4.37
C TRP A 62 -6.76 12.30 4.92
N ARG A 63 -7.88 12.47 4.21
CA ARG A 63 -9.15 11.86 4.60
C ARG A 63 -9.06 10.34 4.73
N ILE A 64 -8.41 9.66 3.78
CA ILE A 64 -8.21 8.21 3.84
C ILE A 64 -7.34 7.84 5.03
N ARG A 65 -6.29 8.60 5.31
CA ARG A 65 -5.46 8.38 6.50
C ARG A 65 -6.26 8.54 7.79
N ASP A 66 -7.11 9.55 7.89
CA ASP A 66 -7.97 9.75 9.06
C ASP A 66 -8.97 8.59 9.24
N MET A 67 -9.52 8.07 8.14
CA MET A 67 -10.38 6.87 8.18
C MET A 67 -9.60 5.63 8.64
N LEU A 68 -8.37 5.43 8.17
CA LEU A 68 -7.51 4.34 8.62
C LEU A 68 -7.18 4.48 10.12
N ASP A 69 -6.92 5.69 10.60
CA ASP A 69 -6.69 5.95 12.02
C ASP A 69 -7.90 5.61 12.89
N GLN A 70 -9.11 5.95 12.43
CA GLN A 70 -10.37 5.57 13.10
C GLN A 70 -10.53 4.05 13.21
N MET A 71 -10.02 3.30 12.23
CA MET A 71 -9.97 1.83 12.22
C MET A 71 -8.78 1.27 13.00
N ASN A 72 -8.00 2.12 13.69
CA ASN A 72 -6.77 1.76 14.40
C ASN A 72 -5.68 1.19 13.46
N ILE A 73 -5.73 1.49 12.17
CA ILE A 73 -4.67 1.17 11.21
C ILE A 73 -3.71 2.36 11.17
N ASN A 74 -2.78 2.38 12.12
CA ASN A 74 -1.79 3.46 12.30
C ASN A 74 -0.36 2.90 12.43
N GLU A 75 0.62 3.80 12.47
CA GLU A 75 2.04 3.47 12.45
C GLU A 75 2.47 2.57 13.62
N ARG A 76 1.80 2.65 14.77
CA ARG A 76 2.08 1.79 15.93
C ARG A 76 1.75 0.32 15.67
N ILE A 77 0.76 0.06 14.81
CA ILE A 77 0.33 -1.30 14.46
C ILE A 77 1.06 -1.79 13.22
N LEU A 78 1.35 -0.90 12.28
CA LEU A 78 2.05 -1.22 11.04
C LEU A 78 3.55 -1.45 11.22
N PHE A 79 4.19 -0.74 12.16
CA PHE A 79 5.62 -0.83 12.42
C PHE A 79 5.87 -1.20 13.88
N PRO A 80 6.44 -2.40 14.16
CA PRO A 80 6.74 -2.82 15.52
C PRO A 80 7.89 -2.01 16.10
N GLY A 81 7.95 -1.95 17.43
CA GLY A 81 9.05 -1.33 18.17
C GLY A 81 8.98 0.19 18.26
N LEU A 82 10.13 0.79 18.60
CA LEU A 82 10.22 2.22 18.92
C LEU A 82 9.99 3.11 17.69
N ASP A 83 10.34 2.64 16.50
CA ASP A 83 10.21 3.40 15.25
C ASP A 83 8.75 3.69 14.91
N GLY A 84 7.85 2.71 15.08
CA GLY A 84 6.42 2.90 14.89
C GLY A 84 5.80 3.82 15.93
N ILE A 85 6.20 3.66 17.20
CA ILE A 85 5.73 4.49 18.32
C ILE A 85 6.14 5.95 18.13
N THR A 86 7.42 6.20 17.82
CA THR A 86 7.94 7.56 17.63
C THR A 86 7.34 8.23 16.41
N SER A 87 7.14 7.49 15.31
CA SER A 87 6.46 8.01 14.10
C SER A 87 5.00 8.38 14.38
N TRP A 88 4.28 7.52 15.11
CA TRP A 88 2.91 7.79 15.53
C TRP A 88 2.83 9.03 16.44
N MET A 89 3.71 9.13 17.46
CA MET A 89 3.74 10.29 18.36
C MET A 89 4.08 11.58 17.60
N LYS A 90 5.07 11.54 16.71
CA LYS A 90 5.44 12.69 15.87
C LYS A 90 4.24 13.21 15.10
N ARG A 91 3.43 12.32 14.53
CA ARG A 91 2.23 12.70 13.76
C ARG A 91 1.08 13.14 14.66
N HIS A 92 0.83 12.45 15.77
CA HIS A 92 -0.22 12.78 16.71
C HIS A 92 -0.08 14.21 17.27
N TYR A 93 1.16 14.63 17.52
CA TYR A 93 1.48 15.99 17.98
C TYR A 93 1.87 16.94 16.84
N TYR A 94 1.84 16.49 15.58
CA TYR A 94 2.09 17.36 14.45
C TYR A 94 0.86 18.24 14.21
N VAL A 95 0.93 19.47 14.70
CA VAL A 95 -0.05 20.51 14.37
C VAL A 95 0.35 21.11 13.03
N ARG A 96 -0.45 20.86 11.99
CA ARG A 96 -0.27 21.53 10.70
C ARG A 96 -0.54 23.02 10.90
N SER A 97 0.51 23.84 10.83
CA SER A 97 0.40 25.30 10.91
C SER A 97 -0.25 25.83 9.63
N GLY A 98 -1.58 25.78 9.56
CA GLY A 98 -2.32 26.31 8.42
C GLY A 98 -3.48 25.42 8.01
N GLU A 99 -4.52 25.41 8.84
CA GLU A 99 -5.95 25.43 8.45
C GLU A 99 -6.74 25.59 9.75
N GLN A 100 -7.10 26.83 10.05
CA GLN A 100 -8.20 27.09 10.97
C GLN A 100 -9.50 26.78 10.21
N GLN A 101 -10.38 26.03 10.88
CA GLN A 101 -11.78 25.66 10.56
C GLN A 101 -11.98 24.34 9.83
#